data_AF-A0A0D3FAG2-F1
#
_entry.id   AF-A0A0D3FAG2-F1
#
_cell.length_a   1.000
_cell.length_b   1.000
_cell.length_c   1.000
_cell.angle_alpha   90.00
_cell.angle_beta   90.00
_cell.angle_gamma   90.00
#
_symmetry.space_group_name_H-M   'P 1'
#
loop_
_entity.id
_entity.type
_entity.pdbx_description
1 polymer ?
#
loop_
_entity_poly.entity_id
_entity_poly.type
_entity_poly.pdbx_seq_one_letter_code
_entity_poly.pdbx_strand_id
1 'polypeptide(L)'
;MPERRLPISTPAAAGPRRHPRRQRRHCRLLVLPAFALALVSLAYLSFSSHPNLPFHEKHHDMASIKDVKERMDQRQTLDAKVKANLSMTKVESEPFKRRKKSRKHYVPCQIEFLPSVDDLVEPGIYNNFTGFSLNYISKENVSSSNGIFEPLFGGHQSLQEREETYYARNQTLHCGFVQGPEDYPNTGFDLDENDKIYMASCHVVVSSCIFGSSDYLRRPTKSKIGPYSKKNVCFVMFLDELTLGTLSSEGTGPDETGFIGLWRIVVVEKLPYKDMRRAGKVPKFLAHRLFPFAMYSIWLDSKLRLNADPMLIVEYFLWRNKAEYAISVHYDRTCVSEEVLQNKRLNKYNHTAIDEQFYFYQSDGLVKFNESGREPVLPSCSYHYLMI
;
A
#
# COMPACT_ATOMS: atom_id res chain seq x y z
N MET A 1 -76.24 24.53 22.91
CA MET A 1 -77.42 23.72 22.52
C MET A 1 -77.19 23.15 21.12
N PRO A 2 -77.66 21.93 20.80
CA PRO A 2 -77.39 20.73 21.61
C PRO A 2 -77.03 19.46 20.78
N GLU A 3 -76.16 18.61 21.36
CA GLU A 3 -76.27 17.12 21.44
C GLU A 3 -76.27 16.25 20.15
N ARG A 4 -75.96 14.92 20.12
CA ARG A 4 -75.70 13.79 21.06
C ARG A 4 -74.90 12.70 20.27
N ARG A 5 -74.09 11.75 20.79
CA ARG A 5 -73.39 11.48 22.07
C ARG A 5 -72.28 10.40 21.83
N LEU A 6 -71.56 10.00 22.90
CA LEU A 6 -70.49 8.96 23.03
C LEU A 6 -71.07 7.60 23.54
N PRO A 7 -70.38 6.41 23.60
CA PRO A 7 -69.12 6.14 24.38
C PRO A 7 -68.09 5.07 23.85
N ILE A 8 -66.76 5.22 24.05
CA ILE A 8 -65.83 4.72 25.14
C ILE A 8 -65.60 3.17 25.07
N SER A 9 -64.36 2.61 24.96
CA SER A 9 -63.26 2.62 25.95
C SER A 9 -61.84 2.30 25.40
N THR A 10 -60.81 2.62 26.21
CA THR A 10 -59.34 2.36 26.07
C THR A 10 -58.83 1.66 27.36
N PRO A 11 -57.52 1.55 27.78
CA PRO A 11 -56.19 1.79 27.14
C PRO A 11 -55.04 0.77 27.50
N ALA A 12 -53.81 1.07 27.04
CA ALA A 12 -52.50 0.98 27.77
C ALA A 12 -51.64 -0.32 27.92
N ALA A 13 -50.46 -0.28 27.24
CA ALA A 13 -49.09 -0.22 27.81
C ALA A 13 -48.17 -1.46 28.11
N ALA A 14 -46.92 -1.32 27.62
CA ALA A 14 -45.61 -1.60 28.25
C ALA A 14 -44.99 -3.04 28.38
N GLY A 15 -43.99 -3.33 27.51
CA GLY A 15 -42.67 -3.88 27.90
C GLY A 15 -42.50 -5.39 28.20
N PRO A 16 -41.30 -5.84 28.63
CA PRO A 16 -40.19 -6.12 27.71
C PRO A 16 -39.43 -7.47 27.92
N ARG A 17 -38.58 -7.84 26.94
CA ARG A 17 -37.46 -8.85 27.00
C ARG A 17 -37.79 -10.32 27.36
N ARG A 18 -37.40 -11.26 26.49
CA ARG A 18 -36.29 -12.27 26.71
C ARG A 18 -36.23 -13.34 25.60
N HIS A 19 -35.03 -13.84 25.32
CA HIS A 19 -34.79 -15.07 24.52
C HIS A 19 -35.32 -16.33 25.23
N PRO A 20 -35.48 -17.43 24.47
CA PRO A 20 -34.90 -18.70 24.90
C PRO A 20 -33.87 -19.25 23.90
N ARG A 21 -32.96 -20.08 24.42
CA ARG A 21 -31.92 -20.79 23.67
C ARG A 21 -32.42 -22.16 23.19
N ARG A 22 -32.12 -22.49 21.93
CA ARG A 22 -31.53 -23.77 21.46
C ARG A 22 -32.15 -25.09 21.96
N GLN A 23 -32.69 -25.89 21.04
CA GLN A 23 -32.70 -27.36 21.19
C GLN A 23 -32.14 -28.05 19.93
N ARG A 24 -31.32 -29.09 20.14
CA ARG A 24 -30.76 -29.93 19.08
C ARG A 24 -31.76 -31.03 18.71
N ARG A 25 -31.84 -31.40 17.42
CA ARG A 25 -32.10 -32.78 16.98
C ARG A 25 -31.11 -33.18 15.89
N HIS A 26 -30.85 -34.49 15.79
CA HIS A 26 -29.81 -35.13 14.99
C HIS A 26 -30.44 -36.24 14.13
N CYS A 27 -29.63 -36.90 13.28
CA CYS A 27 -29.98 -38.02 12.36
C CYS A 27 -30.81 -37.62 11.12
N ARG A 28 -30.54 -38.12 9.90
CA ARG A 28 -29.53 -39.04 9.30
C ARG A 28 -29.26 -38.53 7.86
N LEU A 29 -28.03 -38.42 7.37
CA LEU A 29 -27.15 -39.48 6.83
C LEU A 29 -27.62 -40.09 5.49
N LEU A 30 -27.06 -39.58 4.38
CA LEU A 30 -26.84 -40.27 3.10
C LEU A 30 -25.52 -39.73 2.53
N VAL A 31 -24.63 -40.62 2.08
CA VAL A 31 -23.20 -40.31 1.83
C VAL A 31 -22.71 -41.08 0.60
N LEU A 32 -21.98 -40.37 -0.28
CA LEU A 32 -21.21 -40.84 -1.46
C LEU A 32 -22.03 -41.29 -2.71
N PRO A 33 -21.46 -41.19 -3.93
CA PRO A 33 -20.04 -41.00 -4.25
C PRO A 33 -19.69 -39.75 -5.10
N ALA A 34 -18.81 -38.88 -4.57
CA ALA A 34 -18.16 -37.80 -5.32
C ALA A 34 -16.62 -37.79 -5.20
N PHE A 35 -16.04 -38.77 -4.49
CA PHE A 35 -14.60 -38.78 -4.15
C PHE A 35 -13.69 -39.47 -5.19
N ALA A 36 -14.25 -40.10 -6.22
CA ALA A 36 -13.46 -40.83 -7.24
C ALA A 36 -12.92 -39.92 -8.37
N LEU A 37 -13.56 -38.79 -8.66
CA LEU A 37 -13.20 -37.90 -9.78
C LEU A 37 -12.11 -36.87 -9.42
N ALA A 38 -11.94 -36.53 -8.14
CA ALA A 38 -11.00 -35.50 -7.70
C ALA A 38 -9.52 -35.91 -7.80
N LEU A 39 -9.21 -37.21 -7.81
CA LEU A 39 -7.83 -37.72 -7.79
C LEU A 39 -7.20 -37.87 -9.18
N VAL A 40 -8.00 -37.92 -10.26
CA VAL A 40 -7.48 -38.03 -11.64
C VAL A 40 -7.03 -36.66 -12.17
N SER A 41 -7.71 -35.58 -11.80
CA SER A 41 -7.37 -34.21 -12.22
C SER A 41 -6.05 -33.68 -11.63
N LEU A 42 -5.62 -34.19 -10.48
CA LEU A 42 -4.36 -33.80 -9.83
C LEU A 42 -3.11 -34.39 -10.49
N ALA A 43 -3.23 -35.50 -11.23
CA ALA A 43 -2.12 -36.08 -11.98
C ALA A 43 -1.80 -35.29 -13.27
N TYR A 44 -2.82 -34.76 -13.95
CA TYR A 44 -2.66 -34.07 -15.24
C TYR A 44 -2.02 -32.68 -15.16
N LEU A 45 -2.15 -31.99 -14.02
CA LEU A 45 -1.55 -30.67 -13.78
C LEU A 45 -0.05 -30.72 -13.40
N SER A 46 0.52 -31.92 -13.28
CA SER A 46 1.92 -32.11 -12.85
C SER A 46 2.94 -32.18 -14.01
N PHE A 47 2.50 -32.09 -15.28
CA PHE A 47 3.35 -32.28 -16.46
C PHE A 47 3.36 -31.14 -17.49
N SER A 48 2.76 -29.98 -17.17
CA SER A 48 2.70 -28.83 -18.09
C SER A 48 2.92 -27.48 -17.39
N SER A 49 4.15 -27.25 -16.94
CA SER A 49 4.61 -25.94 -16.44
C SER A 49 6.07 -25.63 -16.80
N HIS A 50 6.26 -25.25 -18.06
CA HIS A 50 7.28 -24.30 -18.53
C HIS A 50 6.52 -23.03 -18.95
N PRO A 51 7.04 -21.81 -18.68
CA PRO A 51 8.22 -21.33 -19.40
C PRO A 51 9.24 -20.47 -18.62
N ASN A 52 10.49 -20.61 -19.05
CA ASN A 52 11.52 -19.59 -19.31
C ASN A 52 11.36 -18.17 -18.70
N LEU A 53 12.40 -17.74 -17.96
CA LEU A 53 12.90 -16.36 -17.95
C LEU A 53 14.34 -16.34 -18.52
N PRO A 54 14.79 -15.22 -19.11
CA PRO A 54 16.11 -15.12 -19.74
C PRO A 54 17.27 -15.06 -18.72
N PHE A 55 18.45 -15.42 -19.19
CA PHE A 55 19.67 -15.56 -18.40
C PHE A 55 20.23 -14.20 -17.93
N HIS A 56 20.84 -14.21 -16.74
CA HIS A 56 21.98 -13.34 -16.44
C HIS A 56 23.24 -14.21 -16.37
N GLU A 57 24.28 -13.77 -17.07
CA GLU A 57 25.53 -14.50 -17.26
C GLU A 57 26.33 -14.57 -15.95
N LYS A 58 26.76 -15.77 -15.55
CA LYS A 58 27.62 -15.98 -14.37
C LYS A 58 29.07 -16.15 -14.82
N HIS A 59 29.92 -15.21 -14.43
CA HIS A 59 31.36 -15.48 -14.40
C HIS A 59 31.64 -16.60 -13.37
N HIS A 60 32.32 -17.64 -13.84
CA HIS A 60 32.77 -18.76 -13.02
C HIS A 60 34.17 -18.48 -12.47
N ASP A 61 34.29 -18.44 -11.13
CA ASP A 61 35.56 -18.72 -10.44
C ASP A 61 35.45 -20.05 -9.69
N MET A 62 36.46 -20.90 -9.86
CA MET A 62 36.35 -22.34 -9.63
C MET A 62 36.92 -22.74 -8.25
N ALA A 63 36.11 -22.64 -7.21
CA ALA A 63 36.47 -23.12 -5.86
C ALA A 63 36.57 -24.66 -5.79
N SER A 64 37.57 -25.17 -5.07
CA SER A 64 37.94 -26.59 -5.04
C SER A 64 36.90 -27.48 -4.36
N ILE A 65 36.65 -28.66 -4.96
CA ILE A 65 35.75 -29.71 -4.46
C ILE A 65 36.13 -30.19 -3.03
N LYS A 66 37.39 -29.99 -2.60
CA LYS A 66 37.83 -30.31 -1.23
C LYS A 66 37.16 -29.44 -0.16
N ASP A 67 37.00 -28.14 -0.41
CA ASP A 67 36.46 -27.18 0.57
C ASP A 67 34.95 -27.33 0.83
N VAL A 68 34.26 -28.08 -0.04
CA VAL A 68 32.84 -28.43 0.11
C VAL A 68 32.69 -29.64 1.02
N LYS A 69 33.56 -30.65 0.86
CA LYS A 69 33.49 -31.90 1.63
C LYS A 69 33.83 -31.68 3.11
N GLU A 70 34.88 -30.91 3.39
CA GLU A 70 35.31 -30.61 4.76
C GLU A 70 34.24 -29.82 5.55
N ARG A 71 33.51 -28.92 4.87
CA ARG A 71 32.35 -28.19 5.44
C ARG A 71 31.12 -29.06 5.66
N MET A 72 30.98 -30.21 4.98
CA MET A 72 29.88 -31.15 5.23
C MET A 72 30.15 -32.01 6.47
N ASP A 73 31.37 -32.53 6.62
CA ASP A 73 31.76 -33.37 7.77
C ASP A 73 31.77 -32.59 9.09
N GLN A 74 32.20 -31.32 9.08
CA GLN A 74 32.09 -30.42 10.23
C GLN A 74 30.63 -30.16 10.65
N ARG A 75 29.69 -30.12 9.69
CA ARG A 75 28.27 -29.88 9.98
C ARG A 75 27.61 -31.09 10.62
N GLN A 76 27.91 -32.29 10.12
CA GLN A 76 27.40 -33.55 10.69
C GLN A 76 27.94 -33.82 12.11
N THR A 77 29.20 -33.50 12.38
CA THR A 77 29.78 -33.63 13.73
C THR A 77 29.24 -32.61 14.73
N LEU A 78 28.87 -31.41 14.28
CA LEU A 78 28.19 -30.41 15.11
C LEU A 78 26.77 -30.85 15.48
N ASP A 79 25.99 -31.32 14.49
CA ASP A 79 24.61 -31.81 14.71
C ASP A 79 24.59 -33.05 15.63
N ALA A 80 25.57 -33.94 15.53
CA ALA A 80 25.71 -35.08 16.43
C ALA A 80 25.97 -34.67 17.90
N LYS A 81 26.83 -33.67 18.14
CA LYS A 81 27.07 -33.12 19.49
C LYS A 81 25.84 -32.41 20.06
N VAL A 82 25.10 -31.67 19.24
CA VAL A 82 23.83 -31.04 19.67
C VAL A 82 22.79 -32.10 20.05
N LYS A 83 22.69 -33.20 19.30
CA LYS A 83 21.76 -34.30 19.59
C LYS A 83 22.09 -35.06 20.89
N ALA A 84 23.38 -35.24 21.18
CA ALA A 84 23.84 -35.87 22.43
C ALA A 84 23.59 -34.99 23.67
N ASN A 85 23.79 -33.67 23.57
CA ASN A 85 23.55 -32.75 24.67
C ASN A 85 22.05 -32.57 25.01
N LEU A 86 21.15 -32.94 24.10
CA LEU A 86 19.69 -32.84 24.32
C LEU A 86 19.10 -34.03 25.12
N SER A 87 19.82 -35.14 25.30
CA SER A 87 19.28 -36.36 25.93
C SER A 87 19.49 -36.44 27.45
N MET A 88 20.31 -35.56 28.03
CA MET A 88 20.77 -35.65 29.43
C MET A 88 20.20 -34.60 30.39
N THR A 89 19.22 -33.78 29.98
CA THR A 89 18.64 -32.74 30.86
C THR A 89 17.11 -32.82 30.93
N LYS A 90 16.59 -33.93 31.45
CA LYS A 90 15.16 -34.12 31.70
C LYS A 90 14.78 -33.59 33.09
N VAL A 91 14.79 -32.26 33.24
CA VAL A 91 14.21 -31.57 34.41
C VAL A 91 12.75 -31.26 34.10
N GLU A 92 11.85 -31.66 34.99
CA GLU A 92 10.41 -31.35 34.86
C GLU A 92 10.21 -29.83 34.93
N SER A 93 9.72 -29.25 33.84
CA SER A 93 9.34 -27.83 33.77
C SER A 93 7.83 -27.71 33.64
N GLU A 94 7.24 -26.89 34.52
CA GLU A 94 5.81 -26.56 34.51
C GLU A 94 5.32 -26.07 33.14
N PRO A 95 4.02 -26.21 32.83
CA PRO A 95 3.46 -25.84 31.54
C PRO A 95 3.73 -24.36 31.22
N PHE A 96 4.50 -24.14 30.15
CA PHE A 96 4.91 -22.83 29.66
C PHE A 96 3.70 -21.98 29.27
N LYS A 97 3.12 -21.27 30.25
CA LYS A 97 2.04 -20.29 30.03
C LYS A 97 2.56 -19.27 29.03
N ARG A 98 2.07 -19.33 27.78
CA ARG A 98 2.35 -18.34 26.74
C ARG A 98 1.97 -16.96 27.27
N ARG A 99 2.93 -16.22 27.82
CA ARG A 99 2.79 -14.81 28.15
C ARG A 99 2.43 -14.11 26.83
N LYS A 100 1.15 -13.75 26.70
CA LYS A 100 0.72 -12.82 25.65
C LYS A 100 1.60 -11.59 25.80
N LYS A 101 2.47 -11.31 24.82
CA LYS A 101 3.14 -9.99 24.76
C LYS A 101 2.03 -8.95 24.90
N SER A 102 2.15 -8.04 25.86
CA SER A 102 1.16 -6.97 25.99
C SER A 102 1.07 -6.27 24.64
N ARG A 103 -0.14 -5.95 24.18
CA ARG A 103 -0.28 -5.03 23.06
C ARG A 103 0.35 -3.72 23.52
N LYS A 104 1.46 -3.32 22.91
CA LYS A 104 2.01 -1.97 23.09
C LYS A 104 0.86 -1.00 22.81
N HIS A 105 0.48 -0.22 23.82
CA HIS A 105 -0.60 0.73 23.68
C HIS A 105 0.01 2.05 23.23
N TYR A 106 -0.15 2.36 21.94
CA TYR A 106 0.27 3.62 21.38
C TYR A 106 -0.76 4.69 21.72
N VAL A 107 -0.36 5.64 22.55
CA VAL A 107 -1.16 6.82 22.87
C VAL A 107 -1.22 7.71 21.61
N PRO A 108 -2.38 8.27 21.24
CA PRO A 108 -2.45 9.24 20.15
C PRO A 108 -1.51 10.42 20.40
N CYS A 109 -0.70 10.79 19.41
CA CYS A 109 0.04 12.04 19.45
C CYS A 109 -0.96 13.20 19.45
N GLN A 110 -0.81 14.14 20.38
CA GLN A 110 -1.54 15.40 20.35
C GLN A 110 -0.82 16.35 19.40
N ILE A 111 -1.52 16.75 18.34
CA ILE A 111 -1.04 17.72 17.35
C ILE A 111 -1.88 18.99 17.52
N GLU A 112 -1.22 20.10 17.79
CA GLU A 112 -1.83 21.42 17.96
C GLU A 112 -1.94 22.13 16.61
N PHE A 113 -2.95 21.73 15.84
CA PHE A 113 -3.40 22.46 14.66
C PHE A 113 -3.99 23.82 15.05
N LEU A 114 -3.93 24.79 14.12
CA LEU A 114 -4.65 26.06 14.25
C LEU A 114 -6.18 25.81 14.36
N PRO A 115 -6.93 26.70 15.04
CA PRO A 115 -8.35 26.47 15.34
C PRO A 115 -9.28 26.59 14.12
N SER A 116 -8.88 27.33 13.08
CA SER A 116 -9.60 27.45 11.81
C SER A 116 -8.63 27.54 10.62
N VAL A 117 -9.20 27.40 9.42
CA VAL A 117 -8.53 27.58 8.12
C VAL A 117 -8.71 28.99 7.54
N ASP A 118 -9.54 29.84 8.15
CA ASP A 118 -9.98 31.11 7.56
C ASP A 118 -8.86 32.15 7.45
N ASP A 119 -7.91 32.15 8.41
CA ASP A 119 -6.76 33.06 8.45
C ASP A 119 -5.48 32.45 7.82
N LEU A 120 -5.61 31.32 7.10
CA LEU A 120 -4.47 30.67 6.46
C LEU A 120 -4.03 31.43 5.21
N VAL A 121 -2.79 31.93 5.24
CA VAL A 121 -2.11 32.53 4.10
C VAL A 121 -1.10 31.51 3.56
N GLU A 122 -1.28 31.08 2.31
CA GLU A 122 -0.27 30.29 1.61
C GLU A 122 1.03 31.10 1.54
N PRO A 123 2.17 30.54 2.01
CA PRO A 123 3.39 31.31 2.07
C PRO A 123 4.01 31.53 0.70
N GLY A 124 4.64 32.69 0.52
CA GLY A 124 5.54 32.90 -0.60
C GLY A 124 6.67 31.87 -0.62
N ILE A 125 7.07 31.45 -1.81
CA ILE A 125 8.04 30.39 -2.08
C ILE A 125 9.29 30.58 -1.19
N TYR A 126 9.49 29.67 -0.22
CA TYR A 126 10.55 29.79 0.79
C TYR A 126 11.96 29.50 0.27
N ASN A 127 12.07 28.64 -0.75
CA ASN A 127 13.34 28.13 -1.26
C ASN A 127 13.64 28.76 -2.62
N ASN A 128 14.92 29.06 -2.87
CA ASN A 128 15.42 29.36 -4.22
C ASN A 128 15.42 28.07 -5.06
N PHE A 129 14.23 27.59 -5.43
CA PHE A 129 14.11 26.43 -6.32
C PHE A 129 14.76 26.77 -7.66
N THR A 130 15.76 25.98 -8.05
CA THR A 130 16.30 26.00 -9.41
C THR A 130 15.17 25.58 -10.34
N GLY A 131 14.66 26.50 -11.16
CA GLY A 131 13.65 26.17 -12.16
C GLY A 131 14.25 25.30 -13.25
N PHE A 132 13.89 24.01 -13.27
CA PHE A 132 14.21 23.09 -14.36
C PHE A 132 12.94 22.47 -14.96
N SER A 133 12.99 22.19 -16.26
CA SER A 133 11.90 21.57 -17.00
C SER A 133 12.06 20.05 -17.00
N LEU A 134 11.06 19.34 -16.47
CA LEU A 134 10.95 17.89 -16.58
C LEU A 134 9.98 17.53 -17.70
N ASN A 135 10.48 16.71 -18.62
CA ASN A 135 9.64 15.96 -19.57
C ASN A 135 9.58 14.49 -19.14
N TYR A 136 8.67 13.73 -19.73
CA TYR A 136 8.47 12.32 -19.41
C TYR A 136 8.40 11.49 -20.68
N ILE A 137 9.02 10.31 -20.64
CA ILE A 137 8.97 9.35 -21.75
C ILE A 137 7.55 8.79 -21.80
N SER A 138 6.82 9.09 -22.87
CA SER A 138 5.44 8.64 -23.07
C SER A 138 5.35 7.34 -23.86
N LYS A 139 6.38 6.98 -24.62
CA LYS A 139 6.43 5.80 -25.50
C LYS A 139 7.88 5.36 -25.70
N GLU A 140 8.13 4.06 -25.65
CA GLU A 140 9.45 3.49 -25.94
C GLU A 140 9.59 3.04 -27.40
N ASN A 141 10.77 3.29 -27.96
CA ASN A 141 11.20 2.73 -29.24
C ASN A 141 11.89 1.38 -28.98
N VAL A 142 11.59 0.37 -29.79
CA VAL A 142 12.26 -0.95 -29.67
C VAL A 142 13.73 -0.81 -30.07
N SER A 143 14.63 -0.89 -29.09
CA SER A 143 16.04 -1.17 -29.35
C SER A 143 16.21 -2.66 -29.63
N SER A 144 16.29 -3.01 -30.92
CA SER A 144 16.29 -4.40 -31.39
C SER A 144 17.45 -5.25 -30.84
N SER A 145 17.17 -6.10 -29.85
CA SER A 145 18.09 -7.15 -29.37
C SER A 145 17.41 -8.52 -29.26
N ASN A 146 16.99 -9.08 -30.41
CA ASN A 146 16.67 -10.50 -30.64
C ASN A 146 15.81 -11.24 -29.58
N GLY A 147 14.90 -10.53 -28.91
CA GLY A 147 14.07 -11.06 -27.83
C GLY A 147 12.63 -10.57 -27.89
N ILE A 148 11.75 -11.25 -27.14
CA ILE A 148 10.37 -10.80 -26.92
C ILE A 148 10.43 -9.55 -26.04
N PHE A 149 10.03 -8.40 -26.58
CA PHE A 149 9.88 -7.16 -25.81
C PHE A 149 8.58 -7.25 -24.98
N GLU A 150 8.65 -7.00 -23.67
CA GLU A 150 7.48 -6.93 -22.80
C GLU A 150 7.34 -5.48 -22.28
N PRO A 151 6.34 -4.70 -22.73
CA PRO A 151 6.16 -3.32 -22.27
C PRO A 151 6.00 -3.23 -20.75
N LEU A 152 6.82 -2.40 -20.10
CA LEU A 152 6.77 -2.18 -18.65
C LEU A 152 6.19 -0.80 -18.35
N PHE A 153 5.29 -0.71 -17.36
CA PHE A 153 4.66 0.56 -16.96
C PHE A 153 5.67 1.69 -16.64
N GLY A 154 6.82 1.35 -16.08
CA GLY A 154 7.90 2.30 -15.79
C GLY A 154 8.90 2.51 -16.92
N GLY A 155 8.77 1.77 -18.03
CA GLY A 155 9.78 1.66 -19.06
C GLY A 155 10.95 0.72 -18.70
N HIS A 156 11.92 0.64 -19.61
CA HIS A 156 13.15 -0.13 -19.55
C HIS A 156 14.36 0.74 -19.18
N GLN A 157 14.21 1.58 -18.15
CA GLN A 157 15.30 2.43 -17.66
C GLN A 157 16.51 1.60 -17.20
N SER A 158 17.68 1.89 -17.76
CA SER A 158 18.95 1.33 -17.29
C SER A 158 19.42 1.96 -15.98
N LEU A 159 20.31 1.27 -15.25
CA LEU A 159 20.89 1.84 -14.02
C LEU A 159 21.69 3.12 -14.27
N GLN A 160 22.36 3.25 -15.42
CA GLN A 160 23.07 4.49 -15.77
C GLN A 160 22.08 5.65 -15.96
N GLU A 161 21.00 5.44 -16.72
CA GLU A 161 19.96 6.45 -16.88
C GLU A 161 19.28 6.79 -15.55
N ARG A 162 19.17 5.85 -14.60
CA ARG A 162 18.71 6.13 -13.23
C ARG A 162 19.63 7.12 -12.52
N GLU A 163 20.94 6.88 -12.50
CA GLU A 163 21.92 7.78 -11.85
C GLU A 163 21.87 9.19 -12.43
N GLU A 164 21.67 9.29 -13.74
CA GLU A 164 21.54 10.58 -14.43
C GLU A 164 20.30 11.39 -14.00
N THR A 165 19.26 10.75 -13.46
CA THR A 165 18.04 11.44 -12.97
C THR A 165 18.23 12.16 -11.63
N TYR A 166 19.25 11.80 -10.83
CA TYR A 166 19.48 12.38 -9.50
C TYR A 166 19.99 13.83 -9.53
N TYR A 167 20.31 14.37 -10.70
CA TYR A 167 20.74 15.75 -10.90
C TYR A 167 19.55 16.64 -11.25
N ALA A 168 19.37 17.74 -10.50
CA ALA A 168 18.33 18.74 -10.72
C ALA A 168 18.64 19.62 -11.96
N ARG A 169 18.32 19.11 -13.15
CA ARG A 169 18.54 19.75 -14.46
C ARG A 169 17.35 19.54 -15.40
N ASN A 170 17.33 20.25 -16.52
CA ASN A 170 16.37 19.98 -17.60
C ASN A 170 16.61 18.57 -18.15
N GLN A 171 15.61 17.69 -18.09
CA GLN A 171 15.74 16.27 -18.48
C GLN A 171 14.40 15.62 -18.82
N THR A 172 14.45 14.48 -19.51
CA THR A 172 13.31 13.63 -19.81
C THR A 172 13.42 12.34 -19.01
N LEU A 173 12.37 11.97 -18.27
CA LEU A 173 12.42 10.88 -17.29
C LEU A 173 11.54 9.68 -17.66
N HIS A 174 12.04 8.48 -17.36
CA HIS A 174 11.21 7.28 -17.21
C HIS A 174 10.43 7.41 -15.88
N CYS A 175 9.12 7.70 -15.94
CA CYS A 175 8.34 8.04 -14.74
C CYS A 175 6.89 7.54 -14.81
N GLY A 176 6.74 6.24 -15.07
CA GLY A 176 5.44 5.59 -15.21
C GLY A 176 4.69 6.01 -16.48
N PHE A 177 3.61 5.30 -16.79
CA PHE A 177 2.74 5.58 -17.95
C PHE A 177 3.48 5.51 -19.31
N VAL A 178 4.56 4.73 -19.37
CA VAL A 178 5.36 4.55 -20.60
C VAL A 178 4.63 3.59 -21.53
N GLN A 179 4.11 4.06 -22.65
CA GLN A 179 3.39 3.22 -23.60
C GLN A 179 4.35 2.31 -24.39
N GLY A 180 3.85 1.13 -24.77
CA GLY A 180 4.55 0.26 -25.71
C GLY A 180 4.61 0.83 -27.13
N PRO A 181 5.39 0.20 -28.03
CA PRO A 181 5.33 0.44 -29.47
C PRO A 181 3.92 0.15 -30.04
N GLU A 182 3.64 0.55 -31.28
CA GLU A 182 2.27 0.58 -31.83
C GLU A 182 1.58 -0.79 -31.88
N ASP A 183 2.35 -1.86 -32.06
CA ASP A 183 1.86 -3.24 -32.12
C ASP A 183 1.73 -3.91 -30.73
N TYR A 184 1.99 -3.18 -29.64
CA TYR A 184 2.02 -3.70 -28.28
C TYR A 184 0.86 -3.19 -27.40
N PRO A 185 0.37 -3.99 -26.43
CA PRO A 185 -0.65 -3.54 -25.50
C PRO A 185 -0.16 -2.37 -24.63
N ASN A 186 -1.07 -1.46 -24.28
CA ASN A 186 -0.76 -0.40 -23.33
C ASN A 186 -0.37 -0.97 -21.96
N THR A 187 0.55 -0.31 -21.27
CA THR A 187 1.06 -0.76 -19.95
C THR A 187 0.09 -0.55 -18.79
N GLY A 188 -1.06 0.09 -19.06
CA GLY A 188 -2.15 0.22 -18.11
C GLY A 188 -2.05 1.39 -17.13
N PHE A 189 -2.88 1.34 -16.09
CA PHE A 189 -3.33 2.50 -15.30
C PHE A 189 -4.10 3.51 -16.18
N ASP A 190 -5.05 2.98 -16.94
CA ASP A 190 -5.90 3.79 -17.82
C ASP A 190 -6.94 4.54 -16.99
N LEU A 191 -7.13 5.83 -17.28
CA LEU A 191 -8.07 6.73 -16.59
C LEU A 191 -8.99 7.40 -17.61
N ASP A 192 -10.23 7.68 -17.22
CA ASP A 192 -11.16 8.49 -18.01
C ASP A 192 -10.61 9.91 -18.22
N GLU A 193 -10.93 10.52 -19.37
CA GLU A 193 -10.41 11.83 -19.73
C GLU A 193 -11.00 12.96 -18.87
N ASN A 194 -12.27 12.84 -18.44
CA ASN A 194 -12.89 13.81 -17.53
C ASN A 194 -12.25 13.72 -16.13
N ASP A 195 -11.85 12.53 -15.70
CA ASP A 195 -11.09 12.35 -14.46
C ASP A 195 -9.70 12.98 -14.55
N LYS A 196 -8.97 12.83 -15.67
CA LYS A 196 -7.69 13.55 -15.88
C LYS A 196 -7.88 15.06 -15.84
N ILE A 197 -8.93 15.59 -16.50
CA ILE A 197 -9.26 17.03 -16.49
C ILE A 197 -9.57 17.52 -15.07
N TYR A 198 -10.38 16.77 -14.31
CA TYR A 198 -10.68 17.07 -12.91
C TYR A 198 -9.40 17.06 -12.06
N MET A 199 -8.57 16.02 -12.19
CA MET A 199 -7.31 15.86 -11.45
C MET A 199 -6.29 16.94 -11.79
N ALA A 200 -6.23 17.40 -13.04
CA ALA A 200 -5.43 18.54 -13.47
C ALA A 200 -5.92 19.87 -12.84
N SER A 201 -7.21 20.02 -12.55
CA SER A 201 -7.72 21.23 -11.89
C SER A 201 -7.37 21.35 -10.39
N CYS A 202 -6.84 20.29 -9.79
CA CYS A 202 -6.58 20.21 -8.35
C CYS A 202 -5.30 20.96 -7.95
N HIS A 203 -5.44 22.02 -7.17
CA HIS A 203 -4.32 22.74 -6.56
C HIS A 203 -3.84 22.09 -5.24
N VAL A 204 -4.77 21.63 -4.40
CA VAL A 204 -4.51 20.78 -3.23
C VAL A 204 -5.29 19.49 -3.37
N VAL A 205 -4.67 18.33 -3.12
CA VAL A 205 -5.32 17.02 -3.23
C VAL A 205 -5.06 16.11 -2.04
N VAL A 206 -6.10 15.48 -1.52
CA VAL A 206 -5.99 14.26 -0.70
C VAL A 206 -6.29 13.07 -1.60
N SER A 207 -5.36 12.12 -1.70
CA SER A 207 -5.52 10.92 -2.54
C SER A 207 -5.46 9.62 -1.73
N SER A 208 -6.15 8.60 -2.21
CA SER A 208 -6.14 7.24 -1.65
C SER A 208 -6.50 6.22 -2.74
N CYS A 209 -6.28 4.94 -2.50
CA CYS A 209 -6.74 3.88 -3.41
C CYS A 209 -7.25 2.64 -2.68
N ILE A 210 -8.18 1.92 -3.31
CA ILE A 210 -8.57 0.55 -2.95
C ILE A 210 -8.67 -0.25 -4.24
N PHE A 211 -7.85 -1.31 -4.35
CA PHE A 211 -7.82 -2.19 -5.53
C PHE A 211 -8.07 -3.64 -5.09
N GLY A 212 -8.83 -4.41 -5.87
CA GLY A 212 -9.16 -5.79 -5.57
C GLY A 212 -10.01 -5.99 -4.32
N SER A 213 -10.84 -5.01 -3.94
CA SER A 213 -11.64 -4.97 -2.71
C SER A 213 -10.83 -5.27 -1.43
N SER A 214 -9.57 -4.81 -1.38
CA SER A 214 -8.65 -5.13 -0.28
C SER A 214 -9.06 -4.58 1.09
N ASP A 215 -9.86 -3.50 1.10
CA ASP A 215 -10.15 -2.65 2.24
C ASP A 215 -11.52 -1.99 2.13
N TYR A 216 -12.09 -1.58 3.27
CA TYR A 216 -13.36 -0.84 3.30
C TYR A 216 -13.14 0.64 2.99
N LEU A 217 -14.01 1.24 2.17
CA LEU A 217 -13.97 2.68 1.88
C LEU A 217 -14.20 3.51 3.16
N ARG A 218 -13.15 4.18 3.63
CA ARG A 218 -13.22 5.13 4.75
C ARG A 218 -13.49 6.54 4.23
N ARG A 219 -14.71 7.02 4.44
CA ARG A 219 -15.06 8.44 4.20
C ARG A 219 -14.29 9.34 5.19
N PRO A 220 -13.78 10.51 4.78
CA PRO A 220 -13.19 11.50 5.68
C PRO A 220 -14.22 11.97 6.72
N THR A 221 -13.76 12.42 7.89
CA THR A 221 -14.67 12.95 8.93
C THR A 221 -15.23 14.31 8.48
N LYS A 222 -16.40 14.32 7.81
CA LYS A 222 -17.03 15.53 7.22
C LYS A 222 -17.18 16.73 8.19
N SER A 223 -17.27 16.48 9.50
CA SER A 223 -17.36 17.51 10.55
C SER A 223 -16.01 18.10 10.99
N LYS A 224 -14.89 17.51 10.55
CA LYS A 224 -13.51 17.97 10.78
C LYS A 224 -12.89 18.69 9.58
N ILE A 225 -13.65 18.86 8.51
CA ILE A 225 -13.22 19.53 7.27
C ILE A 225 -14.07 20.78 7.09
N GLY A 226 -13.44 21.94 6.99
CA GLY A 226 -14.09 23.24 6.89
C GLY A 226 -14.81 23.46 5.54
N PRO A 227 -15.67 24.48 5.44
CA PRO A 227 -16.31 24.86 4.16
C PRO A 227 -15.28 25.23 3.09
N TYR A 228 -14.22 25.94 3.45
CA TYR A 228 -13.11 26.31 2.55
C TYR A 228 -12.48 25.05 1.91
N SER A 229 -12.01 24.11 2.72
CA SER A 229 -11.32 22.92 2.24
C SER A 229 -12.26 21.97 1.48
N LYS A 230 -13.56 21.93 1.79
CA LYS A 230 -14.57 21.22 0.97
C LYS A 230 -14.73 21.79 -0.44
N LYS A 231 -14.40 23.08 -0.64
CA LYS A 231 -14.49 23.75 -1.94
C LYS A 231 -13.16 23.70 -2.71
N ASN A 232 -12.04 23.85 -2.00
CA ASN A 232 -10.74 24.12 -2.60
C ASN A 232 -9.75 22.92 -2.57
N VAL A 233 -10.08 21.84 -1.84
CA VAL A 233 -9.26 20.62 -1.79
C VAL A 233 -9.97 19.51 -2.54
N CYS A 234 -9.30 18.92 -3.53
CA CYS A 234 -9.74 17.70 -4.18
C CYS A 234 -9.59 16.51 -3.22
N PHE A 235 -10.59 15.64 -3.15
CA PHE A 235 -10.51 14.37 -2.45
C PHE A 235 -10.69 13.25 -3.47
N VAL A 236 -9.63 12.51 -3.82
CA VAL A 236 -9.65 11.50 -4.88
C VAL A 236 -9.45 10.10 -4.32
N MET A 237 -10.34 9.17 -4.69
CA MET A 237 -10.25 7.76 -4.37
C MET A 237 -10.15 6.95 -5.67
N PHE A 238 -8.98 6.37 -5.91
CA PHE A 238 -8.72 5.47 -7.03
C PHE A 238 -9.26 4.07 -6.73
N LEU A 239 -10.16 3.57 -7.57
CA LEU A 239 -10.74 2.22 -7.45
C LEU A 239 -10.51 1.43 -8.74
N ASP A 240 -10.47 0.10 -8.66
CA ASP A 240 -10.68 -0.76 -9.83
C ASP A 240 -12.17 -1.10 -9.98
N GLU A 241 -12.57 -1.55 -11.17
CA GLU A 241 -13.95 -1.95 -11.49
C GLU A 241 -14.53 -2.93 -10.45
N LEU A 242 -13.71 -3.89 -10.00
CA LEU A 242 -14.11 -4.89 -9.00
C LEU A 242 -14.42 -4.25 -7.64
N THR A 243 -13.61 -3.29 -7.18
CA THR A 243 -13.91 -2.56 -5.93
C THR A 243 -15.14 -1.67 -6.09
N LEU A 244 -15.28 -0.97 -7.22
CA LEU A 244 -16.45 -0.13 -7.48
C LEU A 244 -17.75 -0.95 -7.52
N GLY A 245 -17.74 -2.11 -8.20
CA GLY A 245 -18.86 -3.05 -8.22
C GLY A 245 -19.21 -3.60 -6.84
N THR A 246 -18.19 -3.96 -6.04
CA THR A 246 -18.35 -4.41 -4.65
C THR A 246 -19.02 -3.32 -3.80
N LEU A 247 -18.48 -2.11 -3.77
CA LEU A 247 -19.04 -0.99 -3.01
C LEU A 247 -20.47 -0.65 -3.44
N SER A 248 -20.77 -0.72 -4.73
CA SER A 248 -22.11 -0.48 -5.28
C SER A 248 -23.11 -1.55 -4.79
N SER A 249 -22.72 -2.82 -4.79
CA SER A 249 -23.53 -3.92 -4.23
C SER A 249 -23.75 -3.82 -2.71
N GLU A 250 -22.83 -3.19 -1.99
CA GLU A 250 -22.94 -2.90 -0.55
C GLU A 250 -23.77 -1.63 -0.26
N GLY A 251 -24.36 -0.99 -1.28
CA GLY A 251 -25.12 0.26 -1.12
C GLY A 251 -24.24 1.50 -0.84
N THR A 252 -22.94 1.39 -1.13
CA THR A 252 -21.93 2.47 -1.03
C THR A 252 -21.40 2.85 -2.42
N GLY A 253 -22.24 2.77 -3.46
CA GLY A 253 -21.92 3.30 -4.78
C GLY A 253 -21.75 4.83 -4.79
N PRO A 254 -21.12 5.39 -5.84
CA PRO A 254 -21.08 6.83 -6.05
C PRO A 254 -22.46 7.40 -6.37
N ASP A 255 -22.64 8.70 -6.09
CA ASP A 255 -23.79 9.48 -6.53
C ASP A 255 -23.75 9.83 -8.03
N GLU A 256 -24.77 10.51 -8.52
CA GLU A 256 -24.89 10.95 -9.93
C GLU A 256 -23.75 11.87 -10.39
N THR A 257 -23.08 12.56 -9.44
CA THR A 257 -21.88 13.38 -9.72
C THR A 257 -20.58 12.57 -9.63
N GLY A 258 -20.67 11.27 -9.32
CA GLY A 258 -19.54 10.37 -9.21
C GLY A 258 -18.74 10.51 -7.91
N PHE A 259 -19.39 10.92 -6.81
CA PHE A 259 -18.77 11.06 -5.49
C PHE A 259 -19.28 10.04 -4.47
N ILE A 260 -18.40 9.61 -3.54
CA ILE A 260 -18.78 8.91 -2.32
C ILE A 260 -18.47 9.82 -1.11
N GLY A 261 -19.43 10.70 -0.82
CA GLY A 261 -19.42 11.57 0.35
C GLY A 261 -18.54 12.81 0.22
N LEU A 262 -17.23 12.65 0.11
CA LEU A 262 -16.29 13.70 -0.32
C LEU A 262 -15.34 13.18 -1.40
N TRP A 263 -15.07 11.87 -1.43
CA TRP A 263 -14.23 11.25 -2.44
C TRP A 263 -14.87 11.36 -3.83
N ARG A 264 -14.25 12.10 -4.76
CA ARG A 264 -14.40 11.85 -6.19
C ARG A 264 -13.87 10.45 -6.46
N ILE A 265 -14.70 9.60 -7.06
CA ILE A 265 -14.29 8.26 -7.46
C ILE A 265 -13.68 8.33 -8.84
N VAL A 266 -12.44 7.86 -8.95
CA VAL A 266 -11.71 7.71 -10.20
C VAL A 266 -11.50 6.22 -10.43
N VAL A 267 -11.99 5.71 -11.55
CA VAL A 267 -11.84 4.29 -11.91
C VAL A 267 -10.54 4.12 -12.68
N VAL A 268 -9.76 3.13 -12.27
CA VAL A 268 -8.50 2.75 -12.92
C VAL A 268 -8.73 1.45 -13.68
N GLU A 269 -8.76 1.55 -14.99
CA GLU A 269 -8.79 0.40 -15.89
C GLU A 269 -7.38 -0.20 -16.06
N LYS A 270 -7.33 -1.49 -16.38
CA LYS A 270 -6.10 -2.24 -16.75
C LYS A 270 -4.92 -1.97 -15.80
N LEU A 271 -5.01 -2.42 -14.55
CA LEU A 271 -3.95 -2.16 -13.56
C LEU A 271 -2.57 -2.69 -14.03
N PRO A 272 -1.48 -1.92 -13.88
CA PRO A 272 -0.16 -2.22 -14.47
C PRO A 272 0.57 -3.39 -13.80
N TYR A 273 0.05 -3.92 -12.68
CA TYR A 273 0.69 -4.99 -11.92
C TYR A 273 -0.34 -6.02 -11.43
N LYS A 274 0.02 -7.30 -11.55
CA LYS A 274 -0.78 -8.43 -11.03
C LYS A 274 -0.97 -8.39 -9.50
N ASP A 275 -0.05 -7.77 -8.75
CA ASP A 275 -0.21 -7.53 -7.31
C ASP A 275 -0.83 -6.14 -7.08
N MET A 276 -2.06 -6.13 -6.56
CA MET A 276 -2.81 -4.92 -6.21
C MET A 276 -2.07 -4.03 -5.21
N ARG A 277 -1.16 -4.57 -4.38
CA ARG A 277 -0.30 -3.79 -3.48
C ARG A 277 0.76 -2.98 -4.21
N ARG A 278 1.18 -3.44 -5.40
CA ARG A 278 2.05 -2.69 -6.32
C ARG A 278 1.25 -1.67 -7.12
N ALA A 279 0.05 -2.04 -7.59
CA ALA A 279 -0.86 -1.10 -8.26
C ALA A 279 -1.16 0.12 -7.35
N GLY A 280 -1.44 -0.11 -6.07
CA GLY A 280 -1.61 0.94 -5.05
C GLY A 280 -0.36 1.76 -4.71
N LYS A 281 0.78 1.52 -5.38
CA LYS A 281 1.96 2.40 -5.30
C LYS A 281 1.97 3.48 -6.37
N VAL A 282 1.27 3.28 -7.48
CA VAL A 282 1.17 4.26 -8.57
C VAL A 282 0.55 5.58 -8.06
N PRO A 283 -0.67 5.61 -7.49
CA PRO A 283 -1.25 6.86 -7.00
C PRO A 283 -0.60 7.41 -5.73
N LYS A 284 0.29 6.62 -5.09
CA LYS A 284 1.08 7.05 -3.94
C LYS A 284 2.35 7.80 -4.33
N PHE A 285 3.13 7.27 -5.29
CA PHE A 285 4.46 7.83 -5.61
C PHE A 285 4.44 8.70 -6.88
N LEU A 286 3.48 8.49 -7.78
CA LEU A 286 3.34 9.25 -9.03
C LEU A 286 2.21 10.31 -8.93
N ALA A 287 1.97 10.85 -7.72
CA ALA A 287 1.01 11.93 -7.51
C ALA A 287 1.31 13.13 -8.44
N HIS A 288 2.58 13.49 -8.62
CA HIS A 288 3.03 14.54 -9.55
C HIS A 288 2.74 14.26 -11.04
N ARG A 289 2.56 12.99 -11.45
CA ARG A 289 2.13 12.62 -12.82
C ARG A 289 0.61 12.67 -12.97
N LEU A 290 -0.11 12.38 -11.89
CA LEU A 290 -1.57 12.31 -11.83
C LEU A 290 -2.23 13.67 -11.59
N PHE A 291 -1.56 14.55 -10.86
CA PHE A 291 -2.03 15.88 -10.46
C PHE A 291 -1.01 16.94 -10.89
N PRO A 292 -0.83 17.18 -12.21
CA PRO A 292 0.31 17.95 -12.74
C PRO A 292 0.36 19.42 -12.32
N PHE A 293 -0.73 19.97 -11.78
CA PHE A 293 -0.83 21.35 -11.30
C PHE A 293 -1.12 21.45 -9.79
N ALA A 294 -1.02 20.33 -9.04
CA ALA A 294 -1.13 20.36 -7.59
C ALA A 294 0.15 20.91 -6.97
N MET A 295 0.00 21.92 -6.11
CA MET A 295 1.09 22.42 -5.25
C MET A 295 1.28 21.52 -4.02
N TYR A 296 0.21 20.88 -3.55
CA TYR A 296 0.23 20.02 -2.37
C TYR A 296 -0.63 18.78 -2.58
N SER A 297 -0.04 17.59 -2.41
CA SER A 297 -0.77 16.32 -2.26
C SER A 297 -0.76 15.83 -0.80
N ILE A 298 -1.63 14.88 -0.48
CA ILE A 298 -1.66 14.17 0.81
C ILE A 298 -2.05 12.72 0.52
N TRP A 299 -1.10 11.79 0.57
CA TRP A 299 -1.42 10.37 0.49
C TRP A 299 -2.04 9.85 1.79
N LEU A 300 -3.25 9.29 1.70
CA LEU A 300 -3.94 8.60 2.78
C LEU A 300 -4.03 7.09 2.48
N ASP A 301 -3.43 6.25 3.33
CA ASP A 301 -3.65 4.80 3.27
C ASP A 301 -5.14 4.48 3.54
N SER A 302 -5.75 3.62 2.73
CA SER A 302 -7.19 3.32 2.78
C SER A 302 -7.68 2.77 4.13
N LYS A 303 -6.77 2.22 4.94
CA LYS A 303 -7.08 1.75 6.30
C LYS A 303 -7.24 2.89 7.31
N LEU A 304 -6.84 4.11 6.95
CA LEU A 304 -6.93 5.31 7.77
C LEU A 304 -8.16 6.14 7.42
N ARG A 305 -8.60 6.97 8.37
CA ARG A 305 -9.63 7.99 8.14
C ARG A 305 -9.00 9.35 8.37
N LEU A 306 -9.08 10.23 7.38
CA LEU A 306 -8.72 11.63 7.55
C LEU A 306 -9.64 12.27 8.61
N ASN A 307 -9.04 12.78 9.68
CA ASN A 307 -9.74 13.26 10.88
C ASN A 307 -9.31 14.67 11.33
N ALA A 308 -8.59 15.39 10.47
CA ALA A 308 -8.26 16.80 10.56
C ALA A 308 -8.44 17.43 9.18
N ASP A 309 -8.49 18.75 9.11
CA ASP A 309 -8.62 19.46 7.84
C ASP A 309 -7.32 19.39 7.02
N PRO A 310 -7.37 19.11 5.69
CA PRO A 310 -6.17 19.07 4.86
C PRO A 310 -5.29 20.33 4.94
N MET A 311 -5.90 21.52 5.00
CA MET A 311 -5.13 22.77 5.01
C MET A 311 -4.37 22.97 6.33
N LEU A 312 -4.94 22.49 7.45
CA LEU A 312 -4.25 22.48 8.75
C LEU A 312 -3.10 21.46 8.78
N ILE A 313 -3.22 20.36 8.04
CA ILE A 313 -2.13 19.36 7.88
C ILE A 313 -0.99 19.98 7.06
N VAL A 314 -1.31 20.65 5.94
CA VAL A 314 -0.32 21.35 5.10
C VAL A 314 0.37 22.47 5.88
N GLU A 315 -0.37 23.32 6.60
CA GLU A 315 0.19 24.39 7.44
C GLU A 315 1.15 23.82 8.49
N TYR A 316 0.70 22.86 9.29
CA TYR A 316 1.44 22.36 10.43
C TYR A 316 2.72 21.61 10.03
N PHE A 317 2.66 20.77 8.98
CA PHE A 317 3.80 19.94 8.58
C PHE A 317 4.72 20.62 7.57
N LEU A 318 4.19 21.35 6.59
CA LEU A 318 5.00 21.97 5.53
C LEU A 318 5.30 23.43 5.85
N TRP A 319 4.28 24.28 5.96
CA TRP A 319 4.50 25.74 6.02
C TRP A 319 5.25 26.16 7.29
N ARG A 320 4.78 25.71 8.46
CA ARG A 320 5.37 26.04 9.77
C ARG A 320 6.83 25.60 9.90
N ASN A 321 7.18 24.45 9.31
CA ASN A 321 8.53 23.88 9.37
C ASN A 321 9.39 24.23 8.14
N LYS A 322 8.83 24.94 7.14
CA LYS A 322 9.43 25.18 5.81
C LYS A 322 9.93 23.90 5.14
N ALA A 323 9.13 22.84 5.21
CA ALA A 323 9.45 21.53 4.66
C ALA A 323 8.81 21.30 3.30
N GLU A 324 9.56 20.69 2.37
CA GLU A 324 9.12 20.41 0.99
C GLU A 324 8.22 19.18 0.90
N TYR A 325 8.61 18.14 1.63
CA TYR A 325 7.93 16.86 1.68
C TYR A 325 7.96 16.39 3.12
N ALA A 326 7.39 15.20 3.30
CA ALA A 326 7.29 14.62 4.60
C ALA A 326 7.28 13.03 4.48
N ILE A 327 7.52 12.18 5.52
CA ILE A 327 7.29 10.72 5.65
C ILE A 327 7.01 10.36 7.15
N SER A 328 5.94 9.64 7.49
CA SER A 328 5.57 9.36 8.91
C SER A 328 6.37 8.23 9.54
N VAL A 329 6.98 8.48 10.70
CA VAL A 329 7.80 7.48 11.43
C VAL A 329 6.95 6.27 11.83
N HIS A 330 7.44 5.06 11.55
CA HIS A 330 6.72 3.82 11.86
C HIS A 330 6.78 3.48 13.37
N TYR A 331 5.62 3.39 14.00
CA TYR A 331 5.44 3.24 15.46
C TYR A 331 6.12 2.02 16.14
N ASP A 332 6.36 0.92 15.41
CA ASP A 332 7.08 -0.27 15.94
C ASP A 332 8.56 -0.39 15.51
N ARG A 333 8.97 0.19 14.38
CA ARG A 333 10.14 -0.26 13.59
C ARG A 333 10.91 0.93 13.04
N THR A 334 12.23 0.94 13.24
CA THR A 334 13.12 2.04 12.84
C THR A 334 14.09 1.65 11.73
N CYS A 335 14.22 0.36 11.41
CA CYS A 335 15.22 -0.14 10.47
C CYS A 335 14.59 -0.96 9.31
N VAL A 336 15.06 -0.72 8.08
CA VAL A 336 14.60 -1.43 6.86
C VAL A 336 14.76 -2.95 6.99
N SER A 337 15.83 -3.43 7.63
CA SER A 337 16.04 -4.87 7.89
C SER A 337 14.93 -5.53 8.70
N GLU A 338 14.29 -4.78 9.61
CA GLU A 338 13.13 -5.29 10.38
C GLU A 338 11.88 -5.38 9.50
N GLU A 339 11.68 -4.40 8.62
CA GLU A 339 10.59 -4.41 7.64
C GLU A 339 10.77 -5.56 6.65
N VAL A 340 11.98 -5.86 6.18
CA VAL A 340 12.30 -7.04 5.35
C VAL A 340 11.86 -8.34 6.03
N LEU A 341 12.30 -8.57 7.27
CA LEU A 341 11.91 -9.76 8.04
C LEU A 341 10.40 -9.81 8.29
N GLN A 342 9.76 -8.66 8.53
CA GLN A 342 8.32 -8.60 8.79
C GLN A 342 7.48 -8.80 7.52
N ASN A 343 7.94 -8.35 6.34
CA ASN A 343 7.24 -8.62 5.06
C ASN A 343 7.25 -10.11 4.72
N LYS A 344 8.40 -10.78 4.89
CA LYS A 344 8.51 -12.24 4.76
C LYS A 344 7.62 -12.97 5.77
N ARG A 345 7.69 -12.58 7.06
CA ARG A 345 6.87 -13.19 8.12
C ARG A 345 5.36 -13.07 7.87
N LEU A 346 4.92 -11.98 7.24
CA LEU A 346 3.52 -11.76 6.86
C LEU A 346 3.18 -12.32 5.48
N ASN A 347 4.12 -12.98 4.78
CA ASN A 347 4.00 -13.48 3.41
C ASN A 347 3.40 -12.43 2.45
N LYS A 348 3.84 -11.17 2.57
CA LYS A 348 3.30 -10.04 1.80
C LYS A 348 3.74 -10.03 0.34
N TYR A 349 4.89 -10.63 0.03
CA TYR A 349 5.46 -10.73 -1.32
C TYR A 349 6.44 -11.91 -1.38
N ASN A 350 6.92 -12.26 -2.58
CA ASN A 350 7.89 -13.34 -2.79
C ASN A 350 9.18 -13.09 -1.99
N HIS A 351 9.63 -14.10 -1.22
CA HIS A 351 10.78 -13.96 -0.32
C HIS A 351 12.11 -13.74 -1.04
N THR A 352 12.32 -14.39 -2.19
CA THR A 352 13.53 -14.26 -3.00
C THR A 352 13.64 -12.84 -3.58
N ALA A 353 12.54 -12.33 -4.14
CA ALA A 353 12.48 -10.95 -4.65
C ALA A 353 12.68 -9.90 -3.55
N ILE A 354 12.23 -10.18 -2.30
CA ILE A 354 12.52 -9.33 -1.14
C ILE A 354 14.03 -9.34 -0.82
N ASP A 355 14.70 -10.49 -0.89
CA ASP A 355 16.14 -10.59 -0.65
C ASP A 355 16.95 -9.88 -1.74
N GLU A 356 16.66 -10.16 -3.02
CA GLU A 356 17.30 -9.52 -4.17
C GLU A 356 17.21 -7.99 -4.09
N GLN A 357 16.02 -7.46 -3.82
CA GLN A 357 15.82 -6.02 -3.66
C GLN A 357 16.55 -5.44 -2.45
N PHE A 358 16.62 -6.18 -1.33
CA PHE A 358 17.33 -5.72 -0.13
C PHE A 358 18.86 -5.75 -0.33
N TYR A 359 19.40 -6.78 -0.97
CA TYR A 359 20.81 -6.82 -1.37
C TYR A 359 21.15 -5.69 -2.34
N PHE A 360 20.27 -5.39 -3.30
CA PHE A 360 20.46 -4.26 -4.20
C PHE A 360 20.57 -2.93 -3.42
N TYR A 361 19.65 -2.67 -2.47
CA TYR A 361 19.76 -1.48 -1.62
C TYR A 361 21.07 -1.45 -0.81
N GLN A 362 21.56 -2.60 -0.31
CA GLN A 362 22.82 -2.66 0.41
C GLN A 362 24.04 -2.37 -0.49
N SER A 363 24.05 -2.83 -1.74
CA SER A 363 25.07 -2.43 -2.72
C SER A 363 24.96 -0.96 -3.15
N ASP A 364 23.76 -0.39 -3.13
CA ASP A 364 23.46 1.03 -3.39
C ASP A 364 23.71 1.92 -2.15
N GLY A 365 24.38 1.40 -1.12
CA GLY A 365 24.83 2.16 0.06
C GLY A 365 23.90 2.14 1.28
N LEU A 366 22.81 1.37 1.29
CA LEU A 366 21.89 1.28 2.46
C LEU A 366 22.58 0.66 3.68
N VAL A 367 23.02 1.51 4.59
CA VAL A 367 23.54 1.12 5.91
C VAL A 367 22.41 0.72 6.87
N LYS A 368 22.71 -0.19 7.79
CA LYS A 368 21.78 -0.55 8.88
C LYS A 368 21.62 0.62 9.84
N PHE A 369 20.38 1.02 10.12
CA PHE A 369 20.08 2.08 11.09
C PHE A 369 20.69 1.78 12.47
N ASN A 370 21.27 2.81 13.09
CA ASN A 370 21.95 2.74 14.38
C ASN A 370 21.45 3.89 15.28
N GLU A 371 20.71 3.56 16.33
CA GLU A 371 20.15 4.52 17.29
C GLU A 371 21.22 5.34 18.04
N SER A 372 22.45 4.84 18.13
CA SER A 372 23.59 5.53 18.76
C SER A 372 24.44 6.33 17.76
N GLY A 373 24.08 6.33 16.47
CA GLY A 373 24.79 7.07 15.43
C GLY A 373 24.61 8.57 15.62
N ARG A 374 25.72 9.30 15.73
CA ARG A 374 25.69 10.76 15.56
C ARG A 374 25.52 11.06 14.08
N GLU A 375 24.44 11.78 13.78
CA GLU A 375 23.88 12.06 12.47
C GLU A 375 22.98 10.96 11.91
N PRO A 376 21.67 11.22 11.82
CA PRO A 376 20.78 10.38 11.05
C PRO A 376 21.04 10.60 9.55
N VAL A 377 21.37 9.53 8.83
CA VAL A 377 21.84 9.54 7.42
C VAL A 377 20.81 10.14 6.43
N LEU A 378 19.56 10.29 6.86
CA LEU A 378 18.56 11.24 6.37
C LEU A 378 17.95 11.88 7.64
N PRO A 379 17.53 13.16 7.66
CA PRO A 379 17.15 13.87 8.89
C PRO A 379 16.06 13.12 9.68
N SER A 380 16.49 12.33 10.67
CA SER A 380 15.65 11.48 11.51
C SER A 380 16.06 11.60 12.98
N CYS A 381 15.83 12.80 13.52
CA CYS A 381 15.49 12.98 14.92
C CYS A 381 14.74 14.30 15.06
N SER A 382 13.55 14.25 15.66
CA SER A 382 12.55 15.32 15.67
C SER A 382 11.92 15.62 14.31
N TYR A 383 10.69 16.14 14.39
CA TYR A 383 9.79 16.50 13.29
C TYR A 383 9.10 15.34 12.56
N HIS A 384 7.77 15.43 12.63
CA HIS A 384 6.85 14.61 11.89
C HIS A 384 6.88 15.02 10.44
N TYR A 385 6.81 13.99 9.63
CA TYR A 385 6.73 14.13 8.21
C TYR A 385 5.59 13.12 7.74
N LEU A 386 4.98 13.18 6.54
CA LEU A 386 4.02 12.26 5.87
C LEU A 386 4.28 12.28 4.33
N MET A 387 4.42 11.14 3.64
CA MET A 387 4.73 11.17 2.20
C MET A 387 3.57 11.73 1.38
N ILE A 388 3.87 12.76 0.61
CA ILE A 388 2.97 13.63 -0.16
C ILE A 388 3.01 13.23 -1.63
#